data_AF-A0A149VWG3-F1
#
_entry.id   AF-A0A149VWG3-F1
#
_cell.length_a   1.000
_cell.length_b   1.000
_cell.length_c   1.000
_cell.angle_alpha   90.00
_cell.angle_beta   90.00
_cell.angle_gamma   90.00
#
_symmetry.space_group_name_H-M   'P 1'
#
loop_
_entity.id
_entity.type
_entity.pdbx_description
1 polymer ?
#
loop_
_entity_poly.entity_id
_entity_poly.type
_entity_poly.pdbx_seq_one_letter_code
_entity_poly.pdbx_strand_id
1 'polypeptide(L)'
;MAQVVATYRRSRKVAGLHDLKYVCYGVAMPMQDGWCVLGDDKLRDELLADVENLNESRKRFRCFQALLSSYFAFTRYDGQTPKTAHAGWEILRGWLWRQRTLFQWENKTEKLRTPGWFTVLAKHENLLTDKPCDRYGKDMLRGDNSNLEEARQGLGIPRDSWVMEETILSQMRSAANLGDTPFKSHIDQLLDVINGQTSVDVSELLKQKSIAVLVSRYARCDIKLEHPAMRDASVSIIGNPWLKRTAWDAWVKNFRDQPDEEAREMVNGWLTRQLITDFFALLSSDGQADQRRLNYWLRFVPDIEGTPWLALGPDAMRNNSKPYRELRDRARGRLLRLDNPGASNNNAFIMKMGERLIVEFGVTGHACYIYPSTPVPFKLEGLSISLNDMKNKSLGESLRHADGHILWERNFDRVIFPNVGYSSFTTSRPKAKPQAAQNAGHNFSYVEQYVKKFSIRSEDHRPNGAFWVLAKKGLNSEVDNNLESWGFKYKDGRGWWKQ
;
A
#
# COMPACT_ATOMS: atom_id res chain seq x y z
N MET A 1 11.77 -39.70 8.24
CA MET A 1 12.11 -38.40 8.88
C MET A 1 11.11 -38.02 9.97
N ALA A 2 9.83 -37.79 9.68
CA ALA A 2 8.81 -37.42 10.68
C ALA A 2 8.77 -38.35 11.89
N GLN A 3 8.83 -39.68 11.67
CA GLN A 3 8.90 -40.65 12.76
C GLN A 3 10.13 -40.46 13.67
N VAL A 4 11.28 -40.12 13.11
CA VAL A 4 12.53 -39.91 13.88
C VAL A 4 12.43 -38.66 14.74
N VAL A 5 11.88 -37.57 14.19
CA VAL A 5 11.61 -36.33 14.94
C VAL A 5 10.60 -36.56 16.06
N ALA A 6 9.51 -37.30 15.79
CA ALA A 6 8.52 -37.65 16.80
C ALA A 6 9.08 -38.56 17.90
N THR A 7 10.01 -39.46 17.57
CA THR A 7 10.73 -40.25 18.56
C THR A 7 11.66 -39.36 19.39
N TYR A 8 12.43 -38.47 18.76
CA TYR A 8 13.31 -37.53 19.45
C TYR A 8 12.55 -36.64 20.44
N ARG A 9 11.39 -36.10 20.03
CA ARG A 9 10.49 -35.33 20.91
C ARG A 9 10.13 -36.08 22.20
N ARG A 10 9.89 -37.39 22.10
CA ARG A 10 9.46 -38.23 23.24
C ARG A 10 10.63 -38.73 24.08
N SER A 11 11.70 -39.19 23.44
CA SER A 11 12.81 -39.87 24.10
C SER A 11 13.92 -38.93 24.57
N ARG A 12 14.03 -37.73 23.96
CA ARG A 12 15.18 -36.83 24.05
C ARG A 12 16.52 -37.48 23.70
N LYS A 13 16.49 -38.57 22.94
CA LYS A 13 17.68 -39.37 22.58
C LYS A 13 17.69 -39.68 21.10
N VAL A 14 18.85 -39.55 20.50
CA VAL A 14 19.16 -40.04 19.15
C VAL A 14 19.85 -41.39 19.25
N ALA A 15 19.39 -42.40 18.51
CA ALA A 15 19.94 -43.76 18.60
C ALA A 15 21.33 -43.88 17.94
N GLY A 16 21.68 -42.95 17.05
CA GLY A 16 22.97 -42.90 16.37
C GLY A 16 23.07 -41.77 15.36
N LEU A 17 24.19 -41.72 14.63
CA LEU A 17 24.48 -40.64 13.68
C LEU A 17 23.43 -40.48 12.58
N HIS A 18 22.87 -41.59 12.10
CA HIS A 18 21.82 -41.57 11.10
C HIS A 18 20.61 -40.80 11.62
N ASP A 19 20.07 -41.19 12.77
CA ASP A 19 18.92 -40.54 13.38
C ASP A 19 19.19 -39.08 13.73
N LEU A 20 20.39 -38.77 14.26
CA LEU A 20 20.82 -37.40 14.50
C LEU A 20 20.75 -36.55 13.23
N LYS A 21 21.21 -37.08 12.10
CA LYS A 21 21.13 -36.39 10.80
C LYS A 21 19.68 -36.20 10.34
N TYR A 22 18.80 -37.18 10.55
CA TYR A 22 17.37 -37.03 10.21
C TYR A 22 16.64 -36.03 11.10
N VAL A 23 16.99 -35.94 12.39
CA VAL A 23 16.50 -34.87 13.27
C VAL A 23 16.99 -33.51 12.77
N CYS A 24 18.27 -33.40 12.36
CA CYS A 24 18.81 -32.17 11.77
C CYS A 24 18.03 -31.70 10.52
N TYR A 25 17.71 -32.61 9.59
CA TYR A 25 16.87 -32.25 8.43
C TYR A 25 15.45 -31.82 8.83
N GLY A 26 14.89 -32.46 9.86
CA GLY A 26 13.54 -32.22 10.33
C GLY A 26 13.42 -31.18 11.44
N VAL A 27 14.47 -30.41 11.76
CA VAL A 27 14.48 -29.52 12.93
C VAL A 27 13.42 -28.40 12.81
N ALA A 28 13.21 -27.90 11.58
CA ALA A 28 12.21 -26.90 11.22
C ALA A 28 10.83 -27.47 10.89
N MET A 29 10.68 -28.78 10.77
CA MET A 29 9.46 -29.40 10.25
C MET A 29 8.34 -29.37 11.29
N PRO A 30 7.20 -28.71 11.00
CA PRO A 30 6.06 -28.69 11.92
C PRO A 30 5.42 -30.08 12.00
N MET A 31 5.07 -30.48 13.22
CA MET A 31 4.22 -31.63 13.52
C MET A 31 2.73 -31.23 13.43
N GLN A 32 1.83 -32.20 13.58
CA GLN A 32 0.37 -31.97 13.47
C GLN A 32 -0.15 -30.91 14.45
N ASP A 33 0.48 -30.76 15.61
CA ASP A 33 0.16 -29.76 16.63
C ASP A 33 0.91 -28.43 16.44
N GLY A 34 1.58 -28.23 15.31
CA GLY A 34 2.40 -27.04 15.02
C GLY A 34 3.74 -27.00 15.74
N TRP A 35 4.05 -28.00 16.57
CA TRP A 35 5.34 -28.09 17.26
C TRP A 35 6.45 -28.45 16.28
N CYS A 36 7.64 -27.87 16.46
CA CYS A 36 8.86 -28.28 15.79
C CYS A 36 10.05 -28.19 16.77
N VAL A 37 11.17 -28.85 16.45
CA VAL A 37 12.34 -28.88 17.33
C VAL A 37 12.90 -27.47 17.56
N LEU A 38 12.89 -26.60 16.53
CA LEU A 38 13.34 -25.21 16.68
C LEU A 38 12.55 -24.44 17.74
N GLY A 39 11.25 -24.72 17.88
CA GLY A 39 10.38 -24.06 18.84
C GLY A 39 10.48 -24.58 20.28
N ASP A 40 11.31 -25.60 20.53
CA ASP A 40 11.56 -26.19 21.84
C ASP A 40 13.00 -25.91 22.28
N ASP A 41 13.18 -24.97 23.22
CA ASP A 41 14.51 -24.51 23.62
C ASP A 41 15.41 -25.65 24.08
N LYS A 42 14.87 -26.55 24.90
CA LYS A 42 15.64 -27.64 25.48
C LYS A 42 16.09 -28.63 24.40
N LEU A 43 15.16 -29.07 23.55
CA LEU A 43 15.48 -30.06 22.51
C LEU A 43 16.35 -29.47 21.40
N ARG A 44 16.17 -28.19 21.05
CA ARG A 44 17.07 -27.49 20.12
C ARG A 44 18.49 -27.45 20.68
N ASP A 45 18.65 -27.02 21.92
CA ASP A 45 19.98 -26.82 22.51
C ASP A 45 20.69 -28.16 22.74
N GLU A 46 19.96 -29.21 23.18
CA GLU A 46 20.45 -30.58 23.24
C GLU A 46 20.90 -31.10 21.86
N LEU A 47 20.09 -30.90 20.81
CA LEU A 47 20.45 -31.31 19.45
C LEU A 47 21.73 -30.63 18.94
N LEU A 48 21.85 -29.32 19.15
CA LEU A 48 23.03 -28.57 18.72
C LEU A 48 24.28 -29.00 19.48
N ALA A 49 24.16 -29.25 20.79
CA ALA A 49 25.24 -29.80 21.62
C ALA A 49 25.63 -31.22 21.17
N ASP A 50 24.67 -32.09 20.89
CA ASP A 50 24.92 -33.44 20.38
C ASP A 50 25.71 -33.41 19.07
N VAL A 51 25.40 -32.47 18.17
CA VAL A 51 26.17 -32.27 16.94
C VAL A 51 27.58 -31.77 17.25
N GLU A 52 27.74 -30.77 18.12
CA GLU A 52 29.06 -30.22 18.48
C GLU A 52 29.98 -31.25 19.16
N ASN A 53 29.41 -32.16 19.96
CA ASN A 53 30.12 -33.20 20.71
C ASN A 53 30.58 -34.39 19.85
N LEU A 54 30.25 -34.43 18.55
CA LEU A 54 30.77 -35.46 17.65
C LEU A 54 32.28 -35.27 17.41
N ASN A 55 33.06 -36.26 17.85
CA ASN A 55 34.52 -36.27 17.75
C ASN A 55 35.08 -36.10 16.33
N GLU A 56 34.34 -36.50 15.29
CA GLU A 56 34.79 -36.44 13.89
C GLU A 56 34.20 -35.24 13.15
N SER A 57 35.06 -34.37 12.62
CA SER A 57 34.69 -33.23 11.77
C SER A 57 33.78 -33.61 10.59
N ARG A 58 34.02 -34.76 9.95
CA ARG A 58 33.19 -35.23 8.84
C ARG A 58 31.75 -35.54 9.26
N LYS A 59 31.54 -36.06 10.48
CA LYS A 59 30.21 -36.35 11.01
C LYS A 59 29.49 -35.05 11.36
N ARG A 60 30.17 -34.12 12.04
CA ARG A 60 29.68 -32.76 12.32
C ARG A 60 29.26 -32.04 11.05
N PHE A 61 30.09 -32.09 10.01
CA PHE A 61 29.83 -31.44 8.73
C PHE A 61 28.58 -31.98 8.02
N ARG A 62 28.29 -33.28 8.13
CA ARG A 62 27.05 -33.87 7.57
C ARG A 62 25.79 -33.39 8.30
N CYS A 63 25.86 -33.23 9.62
CA CYS A 63 24.77 -32.65 10.41
C CYS A 63 24.60 -31.15 10.12
N PHE A 64 25.70 -30.41 9.99
CA PHE A 64 25.69 -29.02 9.55
C PHE A 64 24.99 -28.83 8.20
N GLN A 65 25.30 -29.67 7.20
CA GLN A 65 24.62 -29.62 5.91
C GLN A 65 23.10 -29.88 6.04
N ALA A 66 22.70 -30.83 6.88
CA ALA A 66 21.29 -31.13 7.14
C ALA A 66 20.56 -29.98 7.84
N LEU A 67 21.19 -29.37 8.85
CA LEU A 67 20.68 -28.19 9.55
C LEU A 67 20.59 -26.97 8.62
N LEU A 68 21.57 -26.76 7.74
CA LEU A 68 21.55 -25.69 6.74
C LEU A 68 20.39 -25.87 5.75
N SER A 69 20.14 -27.11 5.30
CA SER A 69 19.00 -27.42 4.45
C SER A 69 17.67 -27.13 5.16
N SER A 70 17.54 -27.52 6.44
CA SER A 70 16.35 -27.23 7.25
C SER A 70 16.17 -25.72 7.49
N TYR A 71 17.26 -24.98 7.69
CA TYR A 71 17.25 -23.52 7.82
C TYR A 71 16.67 -22.82 6.58
N PHE A 72 17.03 -23.26 5.37
CA PHE A 72 16.45 -22.72 4.13
C PHE A 72 15.00 -23.15 3.89
N ALA A 73 14.60 -24.33 4.38
CA ALA A 73 13.23 -24.84 4.25
C ALA A 73 12.24 -24.29 5.31
N PHE A 74 12.70 -23.45 6.24
CA PHE A 74 11.85 -22.90 7.30
C PHE A 74 10.76 -21.96 6.74
N THR A 75 9.52 -22.14 7.20
CA THR A 75 8.33 -21.38 6.79
C THR A 75 8.24 -20.02 7.49
N ARG A 76 9.21 -19.15 7.24
CA ARG A 76 9.38 -17.87 7.95
C ARG A 76 8.22 -16.88 7.77
N TYR A 77 7.48 -16.93 6.68
CA TYR A 77 6.37 -16.01 6.42
C TYR A 77 4.99 -16.66 6.53
N ASP A 78 4.92 -17.87 7.07
CA ASP A 78 3.64 -18.49 7.42
C ASP A 78 3.11 -17.88 8.74
N GLY A 79 1.89 -17.36 8.70
CA GLY A 79 1.22 -16.77 9.86
C GLY A 79 0.92 -17.76 11.00
N GLN A 80 1.00 -19.06 10.73
CA GLN A 80 0.85 -20.12 11.74
C GLN A 80 2.16 -20.51 12.42
N THR A 81 3.31 -20.02 11.93
CA THR A 81 4.61 -20.35 12.53
C THR A 81 4.71 -19.75 13.95
N PRO A 82 4.95 -20.58 14.99
CA PRO A 82 5.05 -20.08 16.36
C PRO A 82 6.22 -19.11 16.56
N LYS A 83 6.03 -18.10 17.43
CA LYS A 83 7.10 -17.15 17.78
C LYS A 83 8.34 -17.83 18.37
N THR A 84 8.17 -18.93 19.10
CA THR A 84 9.28 -19.73 19.63
C THR A 84 10.09 -20.39 18.52
N ALA A 85 9.44 -20.90 17.46
CA ALA A 85 10.11 -21.47 16.31
C ALA A 85 10.93 -20.42 15.54
N HIS A 86 10.42 -19.19 15.44
CA HIS A 86 11.16 -18.04 14.91
C HIS A 86 12.42 -17.74 15.71
N ALA A 87 12.32 -17.64 17.04
CA ALA A 87 13.48 -17.42 17.90
C ALA A 87 14.52 -18.56 17.75
N GLY A 88 14.07 -19.81 17.71
CA GLY A 88 14.93 -20.96 17.47
C GLY A 88 15.61 -20.95 16.10
N TRP A 89 14.92 -20.49 15.06
CA TRP A 89 15.48 -20.30 13.73
C TRP A 89 16.61 -19.25 13.73
N GLU A 90 16.47 -18.15 14.49
CA GLU A 90 17.52 -17.14 14.65
C GLU A 90 18.73 -17.69 15.41
N ILE A 91 18.50 -18.51 16.44
CA ILE A 91 19.56 -19.22 17.17
C ILE A 91 20.29 -20.20 16.24
N LEU A 92 19.56 -20.96 15.44
CA LEU A 92 20.13 -21.86 14.44
C LEU A 92 21.00 -21.09 13.43
N ARG A 93 20.55 -19.92 12.96
CA ARG A 93 21.35 -19.05 12.08
C ARG A 93 22.68 -18.68 12.71
N GLY A 94 22.66 -18.25 13.98
CA GLY A 94 23.88 -17.91 14.73
C GLY A 94 24.81 -19.11 14.92
N TRP A 95 24.24 -20.29 15.17
CA TRP A 95 24.99 -21.54 15.23
C TRP A 95 25.65 -21.88 13.88
N LEU A 96 24.89 -21.81 12.77
CA LEU A 96 25.39 -22.07 11.41
C LEU A 96 26.53 -21.11 11.05
N TRP A 97 26.44 -19.83 11.41
CA TRP A 97 27.52 -18.86 11.21
C TRP A 97 28.81 -19.27 11.91
N ARG A 98 28.73 -19.63 13.21
CA ARG A 98 29.89 -20.06 14.01
C ARG A 98 30.52 -21.34 13.43
N GLN A 99 29.69 -22.33 13.13
CA GLN A 99 30.16 -23.62 12.62
C GLN A 99 30.75 -23.52 11.21
N ARG A 100 30.19 -22.66 10.35
CA ARG A 100 30.81 -22.35 9.05
C ARG A 100 32.25 -21.87 9.24
N THR A 101 32.48 -20.94 10.16
CA THR A 101 33.82 -20.40 10.45
C THR A 101 34.77 -21.50 10.93
N LEU A 102 34.28 -22.40 11.80
CA LEU A 102 35.05 -23.55 12.26
C LEU A 102 35.43 -24.50 11.12
N PHE A 103 34.48 -24.89 10.27
CA PHE A 103 34.76 -25.80 9.15
C PHE A 103 35.66 -25.17 8.09
N GLN A 104 35.60 -23.85 7.90
CA GLN A 104 36.56 -23.14 7.06
C GLN A 104 37.99 -23.24 7.61
N TRP A 105 38.16 -23.10 8.93
CA TRP A 105 39.44 -23.31 9.58
C TRP A 105 39.92 -24.77 9.48
N GLU A 106 39.04 -25.74 9.76
CA GLU A 106 39.38 -27.16 9.65
C GLU A 106 39.75 -27.58 8.23
N ASN A 107 39.17 -26.93 7.21
CA ASN A 107 39.55 -27.12 5.82
C ASN A 107 40.95 -26.57 5.51
N LYS A 108 41.31 -25.41 6.08
CA LYS A 108 42.66 -24.85 5.95
C LYS A 108 43.72 -25.69 6.64
N THR A 109 43.39 -26.33 7.77
CA THR A 109 44.29 -27.22 8.50
C THR A 109 44.22 -28.68 8.03
N GLU A 110 43.61 -28.94 6.86
CA GLU A 110 43.46 -30.27 6.24
C GLU A 110 42.76 -31.33 7.13
N LYS A 111 42.08 -30.91 8.19
CA LYS A 111 41.30 -31.80 9.09
C LYS A 111 39.97 -32.23 8.46
N LEU A 112 39.46 -31.41 7.54
CA LEU A 112 38.24 -31.65 6.79
C LEU A 112 38.46 -31.26 5.34
N ARG A 113 37.93 -32.03 4.39
CA ARG A 113 37.88 -31.61 2.98
C ARG A 113 36.48 -31.16 2.66
N THR A 114 36.30 -29.88 2.32
CA THR A 114 34.97 -29.33 2.02
C THR A 114 34.62 -29.43 0.54
N PRO A 115 33.38 -29.82 0.19
CA PRO A 115 32.88 -29.86 -1.19
C PRO A 115 32.60 -28.46 -1.76
N GLY A 116 32.41 -28.37 -3.08
CA GLY A 116 32.23 -27.09 -3.79
C GLY A 116 31.08 -26.22 -3.30
N TRP A 117 29.96 -26.81 -2.87
CA TRP A 117 28.84 -26.04 -2.31
C TRP A 117 29.23 -25.22 -1.06
N PHE A 118 30.22 -25.68 -0.29
CA PHE A 118 30.68 -24.97 0.90
C PHE A 118 31.47 -23.71 0.54
N THR A 119 32.15 -23.71 -0.61
CA THR A 119 32.76 -22.50 -1.19
C THR A 119 31.69 -21.51 -1.61
N VAL A 120 30.57 -21.97 -2.17
CA VAL A 120 29.42 -21.11 -2.48
C VAL A 120 28.86 -20.50 -1.18
N LEU A 121 28.73 -21.29 -0.11
CA LEU A 121 28.28 -20.78 1.19
C LEU A 121 29.24 -19.72 1.76
N ALA A 122 30.54 -19.91 1.58
CA ALA A 122 31.55 -18.93 1.98
C ALA A 122 31.40 -17.60 1.21
N LYS A 123 31.11 -17.67 -0.09
CA LYS A 123 30.86 -16.49 -0.94
C LYS A 123 29.56 -15.77 -0.58
N HIS A 124 28.55 -16.51 -0.14
CA HIS A 124 27.22 -16.03 0.25
C HIS A 124 27.00 -16.09 1.77
N GLU A 125 28.03 -15.78 2.54
CA GLU A 125 27.96 -15.81 4.00
C GLU A 125 26.91 -14.86 4.58
N ASN A 126 26.52 -13.83 3.81
CA ASN A 126 25.42 -12.92 4.15
C ASN A 126 24.14 -13.67 4.52
N LEU A 127 23.83 -14.81 3.89
CA LEU A 127 22.63 -15.62 4.18
C LEU A 127 22.53 -16.09 5.65
N LEU A 128 23.64 -16.05 6.39
CA LEU A 128 23.73 -16.42 7.80
C LEU A 128 23.89 -15.20 8.74
N THR A 129 23.58 -13.99 8.26
CA THR A 129 23.64 -12.73 9.02
C THR A 129 22.24 -12.22 9.40
N ASP A 130 22.18 -11.12 10.13
CA ASP A 130 20.95 -10.37 10.44
C ASP A 130 20.23 -9.83 9.19
N LYS A 131 20.98 -9.58 8.10
CA LYS A 131 20.48 -9.02 6.84
C LYS A 131 20.76 -9.96 5.66
N PRO A 132 20.11 -11.13 5.64
CA PRO A 132 20.51 -12.21 4.75
C PRO A 132 20.36 -11.90 3.27
N CYS A 133 19.38 -11.06 2.89
CA CYS A 133 19.06 -10.80 1.50
C CYS A 133 19.26 -9.34 1.06
N ASP A 134 19.85 -8.48 1.90
CA ASP A 134 20.09 -7.06 1.56
C ASP A 134 20.86 -6.90 0.25
N ARG A 135 21.89 -7.74 0.04
CA ARG A 135 22.67 -7.76 -1.20
C ARG A 135 21.79 -8.11 -2.41
N TYR A 136 21.03 -9.20 -2.31
CA TYR A 136 20.19 -9.68 -3.41
C TYR A 136 19.05 -8.72 -3.72
N GLY A 137 18.46 -8.09 -2.71
CA GLY A 137 17.42 -7.07 -2.90
C GLY A 137 17.93 -5.86 -3.69
N LYS A 138 19.17 -5.42 -3.44
CA LYS A 138 19.81 -4.34 -4.20
C LYS A 138 20.11 -4.74 -5.64
N ASP A 139 20.61 -5.95 -5.85
CA ASP A 139 20.90 -6.47 -7.19
C ASP A 139 19.58 -6.59 -7.99
N MET A 140 18.55 -7.17 -7.39
CA MET A 140 17.23 -7.35 -8.02
C MET A 140 16.53 -6.02 -8.33
N LEU A 141 16.71 -4.99 -7.50
CA LEU A 141 16.22 -3.64 -7.80
C LEU A 141 16.88 -3.04 -9.05
N ARG A 142 18.12 -3.43 -9.36
CA ARG A 142 18.84 -3.04 -10.58
C ARG A 142 18.56 -3.97 -11.76
N GLY A 143 17.70 -4.97 -11.58
CA GLY A 143 17.39 -5.99 -12.59
C GLY A 143 18.41 -7.12 -12.69
N ASP A 144 19.31 -7.27 -11.71
CA ASP A 144 20.29 -8.36 -11.68
C ASP A 144 19.92 -9.44 -10.65
N ASN A 145 19.67 -10.66 -11.14
CA ASN A 145 19.34 -11.82 -10.31
C ASN A 145 20.48 -12.84 -10.22
N SER A 146 21.64 -12.56 -10.83
CA SER A 146 22.72 -13.53 -11.00
C SER A 146 23.28 -14.04 -9.67
N ASN A 147 23.50 -13.12 -8.72
CA ASN A 147 24.00 -13.47 -7.38
C ASN A 147 23.01 -14.32 -6.56
N LEU A 148 21.71 -14.08 -6.72
CA LEU A 148 20.67 -14.86 -6.05
C LEU A 148 20.61 -16.26 -6.66
N GLU A 149 20.63 -16.37 -7.99
CA GLU A 149 20.54 -17.66 -8.68
C GLU A 149 21.79 -18.53 -8.46
N GLU A 150 22.98 -17.92 -8.40
CA GLU A 150 24.21 -18.62 -8.01
C GLU A 150 24.08 -19.21 -6.59
N ALA A 151 23.63 -18.42 -5.63
CA ALA A 151 23.42 -18.89 -4.25
C ALA A 151 22.36 -20.01 -4.21
N ARG A 152 21.25 -19.82 -4.94
CA ARG A 152 20.13 -20.77 -4.96
C ARG A 152 20.53 -22.12 -5.54
N GLN A 153 21.18 -22.13 -6.70
CA GLN A 153 21.65 -23.35 -7.35
C GLN A 153 22.77 -24.00 -6.56
N GLY A 154 23.78 -23.23 -6.15
CA GLY A 154 24.98 -23.76 -5.50
C GLY A 154 24.75 -24.28 -4.08
N LEU A 155 23.73 -23.77 -3.38
CA LEU A 155 23.34 -24.23 -2.04
C LEU A 155 22.10 -25.13 -2.01
N GLY A 156 21.46 -25.34 -3.16
CA GLY A 156 20.22 -26.12 -3.25
C GLY A 156 19.06 -25.47 -2.51
N ILE A 157 18.95 -24.14 -2.55
CA ILE A 157 17.85 -23.41 -1.91
C ILE A 157 16.54 -23.68 -2.69
N PRO A 158 15.49 -24.18 -2.03
CA PRO A 158 14.18 -24.39 -2.67
C PRO A 158 13.58 -23.08 -3.22
N ARG A 159 12.74 -23.17 -4.26
CA ARG A 159 12.09 -21.99 -4.87
C ARG A 159 11.04 -21.36 -3.96
N ASP A 160 10.47 -22.15 -3.07
CA ASP A 160 9.52 -21.81 -2.01
C ASP A 160 10.23 -21.47 -0.69
N SER A 161 11.56 -21.31 -0.69
CA SER A 161 12.32 -20.92 0.49
C SER A 161 12.03 -19.48 0.91
N TRP A 162 12.08 -19.22 2.23
CA TRP A 162 12.03 -17.87 2.78
C TRP A 162 13.09 -16.93 2.19
N VAL A 163 14.19 -17.45 1.62
CA VAL A 163 15.22 -16.64 0.96
C VAL A 163 14.64 -15.88 -0.23
N MET A 164 13.74 -16.49 -0.99
CA MET A 164 13.10 -15.84 -2.14
C MET A 164 12.19 -14.71 -1.68
N GLU A 165 11.35 -14.98 -0.67
CA GLU A 165 10.47 -13.98 -0.07
C GLU A 165 11.25 -12.84 0.63
N GLU A 166 12.27 -13.13 1.44
CA GLU A 166 13.08 -12.08 2.10
C GLU A 166 13.88 -11.27 1.07
N THR A 167 14.22 -11.83 -0.08
CA THR A 167 14.83 -11.07 -1.18
C THR A 167 13.87 -10.04 -1.77
N ILE A 168 12.60 -10.41 -1.96
CA ILE A 168 11.55 -9.46 -2.38
C ILE A 168 11.41 -8.34 -1.34
N LEU A 169 11.28 -8.68 -0.06
CA LEU A 169 11.19 -7.66 1.00
C LEU A 169 12.44 -6.78 1.08
N SER A 170 13.63 -7.36 0.86
CA SER A 170 14.90 -6.62 0.81
C SER A 170 14.97 -5.69 -0.40
N GLN A 171 14.34 -6.04 -1.53
CA GLN A 171 14.19 -5.14 -2.68
C GLN A 171 13.33 -3.93 -2.32
N MET A 172 12.20 -4.14 -1.64
CA MET A 172 11.32 -3.06 -1.16
C MET A 172 12.07 -2.11 -0.22
N ARG A 173 12.81 -2.66 0.74
CA ARG A 173 13.64 -1.88 1.67
C ARG A 173 14.75 -1.13 0.93
N SER A 174 15.36 -1.74 -0.08
CA SER A 174 16.40 -1.10 -0.90
C SER A 174 15.83 0.07 -1.69
N ALA A 175 14.67 -0.09 -2.30
CA ALA A 175 13.96 1.00 -2.98
C ALA A 175 13.58 2.12 -1.99
N ALA A 176 13.13 1.74 -0.78
CA ALA A 176 12.75 2.70 0.24
C ALA A 176 13.92 3.57 0.74
N ASN A 177 15.17 3.12 0.57
CA ASN A 177 16.36 3.88 0.91
C ASN A 177 16.83 4.84 -0.21
N LEU A 178 16.17 4.82 -1.38
CA LEU A 178 16.46 5.77 -2.44
C LEU A 178 15.89 7.16 -2.13
N GLY A 179 16.39 8.18 -2.84
CA GLY A 179 15.74 9.49 -2.91
C GLY A 179 14.36 9.42 -3.58
N ASP A 180 13.57 10.49 -3.48
CA ASP A 180 12.16 10.48 -3.89
C ASP A 180 11.93 10.13 -5.37
N THR A 181 12.68 10.76 -6.28
CA THR A 181 12.49 10.52 -7.72
C THR A 181 12.82 9.08 -8.11
N PRO A 182 13.99 8.51 -7.76
CA PRO A 182 14.25 7.11 -8.03
C PRO A 182 13.32 6.16 -7.27
N PHE A 183 12.93 6.45 -6.03
CA PHE A 183 11.96 5.61 -5.33
C PHE A 183 10.64 5.52 -6.09
N LYS A 184 10.08 6.67 -6.48
CA LYS A 184 8.80 6.74 -7.20
C LYS A 184 8.83 6.03 -8.55
N SER A 185 9.95 6.10 -9.27
CA SER A 185 10.08 5.43 -10.56
C SER A 185 10.04 3.90 -10.48
N HIS A 186 10.24 3.30 -9.30
CA HIS A 186 10.18 1.85 -9.11
C HIS A 186 8.85 1.36 -8.55
N ILE A 187 7.93 2.24 -8.12
CA ILE A 187 6.72 1.82 -7.38
C ILE A 187 5.88 0.83 -8.18
N ASP A 188 5.54 1.14 -9.43
CA ASP A 188 4.70 0.29 -10.26
C ASP A 188 5.30 -1.12 -10.40
N GLN A 189 6.59 -1.21 -10.73
CA GLN A 189 7.30 -2.48 -10.85
C GLN A 189 7.30 -3.26 -9.52
N LEU A 190 7.49 -2.59 -8.39
CA LEU A 190 7.48 -3.23 -7.07
C LEU A 190 6.08 -3.72 -6.68
N LEU A 191 5.03 -2.99 -7.06
CA LEU A 191 3.65 -3.43 -6.85
C LEU A 191 3.31 -4.64 -7.71
N ASP A 192 3.79 -4.72 -8.95
CA ASP A 192 3.61 -5.88 -9.81
C ASP A 192 4.25 -7.15 -9.22
N VAL A 193 5.44 -7.02 -8.61
CA VAL A 193 6.09 -8.11 -7.87
C VAL A 193 5.20 -8.63 -6.73
N ILE A 194 4.63 -7.72 -5.93
CA ILE A 194 3.79 -8.08 -4.75
C ILE A 194 2.46 -8.70 -5.19
N ASN A 195 1.89 -8.23 -6.30
CA ASN A 195 0.59 -8.68 -6.80
C ASN A 195 0.64 -10.03 -7.53
N GLY A 196 1.77 -10.75 -7.50
CA GLY A 196 1.88 -12.08 -8.08
C GLY A 196 1.92 -12.08 -9.61
N GLN A 197 2.29 -10.95 -10.23
CA GLN A 197 2.55 -10.89 -11.67
C GLN A 197 3.93 -11.45 -12.04
N THR A 198 4.62 -12.05 -11.06
CA THR A 198 5.93 -12.69 -11.20
C THR A 198 5.83 -14.18 -10.88
N SER A 199 6.89 -14.94 -11.16
CA SER A 199 6.93 -16.40 -11.01
C SER A 199 7.01 -16.91 -9.56
N VAL A 200 6.92 -16.02 -8.57
CA VAL A 200 7.03 -16.35 -7.14
C VAL A 200 5.71 -16.00 -6.45
N ASP A 201 5.07 -17.02 -5.86
CA ASP A 201 3.90 -16.80 -5.00
C ASP A 201 4.35 -16.12 -3.71
N VAL A 202 3.81 -14.93 -3.47
CA VAL A 202 4.13 -14.12 -2.29
C VAL A 202 3.10 -14.38 -1.19
N SER A 203 3.55 -14.78 0.00
CA SER A 203 2.66 -14.97 1.15
C SER A 203 1.95 -13.67 1.55
N GLU A 204 0.74 -13.78 2.10
CA GLU A 204 -0.05 -12.62 2.57
C GLU A 204 0.72 -11.78 3.59
N LEU A 205 1.47 -12.43 4.49
CA LEU A 205 2.31 -11.76 5.47
C LEU A 205 3.41 -10.93 4.80
N LEU A 206 4.02 -11.43 3.73
CA LEU A 206 5.03 -10.70 2.99
C LEU A 206 4.42 -9.54 2.20
N LYS A 207 3.22 -9.70 1.61
CA LYS A 207 2.50 -8.60 0.96
C LYS A 207 2.27 -7.45 1.94
N GLN A 208 1.77 -7.74 3.14
CA GLN A 208 1.54 -6.75 4.19
C GLN A 208 2.83 -6.01 4.59
N LYS A 209 3.91 -6.76 4.84
CA LYS A 209 5.23 -6.16 5.17
C LYS A 209 5.76 -5.29 4.03
N SER A 210 5.62 -5.72 2.79
CA SER A 210 6.14 -5.04 1.62
C SER A 210 5.40 -3.72 1.38
N ILE A 211 4.08 -3.75 1.36
CA ILE A 211 3.26 -2.54 1.21
C ILE A 211 3.45 -1.57 2.37
N ALA A 212 3.59 -2.07 3.61
CA ALA A 212 3.87 -1.23 4.76
C ALA A 212 5.17 -0.43 4.62
N VAL A 213 6.24 -1.07 4.11
CA VAL A 213 7.52 -0.40 3.82
C VAL A 213 7.35 0.68 2.76
N LEU A 214 6.67 0.36 1.65
CA LEU A 214 6.48 1.29 0.54
C LEU A 214 5.60 2.49 0.92
N VAL A 215 4.50 2.27 1.64
CA VAL A 215 3.57 3.35 2.01
C VAL A 215 4.18 4.30 3.03
N SER A 216 4.91 3.77 4.03
CA SER A 216 5.66 4.58 4.99
C SER A 216 6.78 5.37 4.32
N ARG A 217 7.44 4.81 3.29
CA ARG A 217 8.41 5.60 2.49
C ARG A 217 7.73 6.69 1.67
N TYR A 218 6.61 6.38 1.01
CA TYR A 218 5.89 7.34 0.18
C TYR A 218 5.42 8.54 1.00
N ALA A 219 4.94 8.29 2.22
CA ALA A 219 4.51 9.33 3.16
C ALA A 219 5.60 10.34 3.51
N ARG A 220 6.87 9.97 3.41
CA ARG A 220 8.03 10.84 3.66
C ARG A 220 8.54 11.58 2.42
N CYS A 221 7.92 11.37 1.26
CA CYS A 221 8.28 12.14 0.06
C CYS A 221 7.81 13.59 0.19
N ASP A 222 8.53 14.51 -0.46
CA ASP A 222 8.15 15.93 -0.49
C ASP A 222 6.80 16.13 -1.20
N ILE A 223 6.59 15.39 -2.30
CA ILE A 223 5.36 15.44 -3.11
C ILE A 223 4.57 14.15 -2.88
N LYS A 224 3.43 14.25 -2.20
CA LYS A 224 2.59 13.11 -1.81
C LYS A 224 1.33 12.99 -2.67
N LEU A 225 1.46 13.24 -3.98
CA LEU A 225 0.35 13.12 -4.92
C LEU A 225 -0.21 11.69 -4.89
N GLU A 226 -1.49 11.57 -5.20
CA GLU A 226 -2.14 10.27 -5.22
C GLU A 226 -1.49 9.35 -6.26
N HIS A 227 -1.10 8.17 -5.81
CA HIS A 227 -0.67 7.08 -6.66
C HIS A 227 -1.72 5.96 -6.61
N PRO A 228 -2.61 5.84 -7.62
CA PRO A 228 -3.78 4.96 -7.54
C PRO A 228 -3.44 3.50 -7.20
N ALA A 229 -2.43 2.92 -7.87
CA ALA A 229 -2.02 1.54 -7.59
C ALA A 229 -1.51 1.35 -6.15
N MET A 230 -0.75 2.31 -5.62
CA MET A 230 -0.25 2.28 -4.24
C MET A 230 -1.38 2.42 -3.22
N ARG A 231 -2.34 3.32 -3.47
CA ARG A 231 -3.55 3.48 -2.66
C ARG A 231 -4.34 2.17 -2.61
N ASP A 232 -4.63 1.60 -3.78
CA ASP A 232 -5.45 0.40 -3.92
C ASP A 232 -4.76 -0.82 -3.28
N ALA A 233 -3.45 -0.98 -3.48
CA ALA A 233 -2.65 -2.00 -2.82
C ALA A 233 -2.64 -1.83 -1.29
N SER A 234 -2.50 -0.59 -0.80
CA SER A 234 -2.54 -0.31 0.65
C SER A 234 -3.87 -0.71 1.28
N VAL A 235 -4.99 -0.34 0.66
CA VAL A 235 -6.32 -0.64 1.20
C VAL A 235 -6.69 -2.12 1.04
N SER A 236 -6.30 -2.76 -0.06
CA SER A 236 -6.65 -4.17 -0.30
C SER A 236 -5.83 -5.13 0.56
N ILE A 237 -4.53 -4.86 0.76
CA ILE A 237 -3.61 -5.76 1.47
C ILE A 237 -3.60 -5.49 2.98
N ILE A 238 -3.57 -4.21 3.39
CA ILE A 238 -3.51 -3.84 4.81
C ILE A 238 -4.92 -3.53 5.35
N GLY A 239 -5.69 -2.73 4.62
CA GLY A 239 -7.03 -2.29 5.01
C GLY A 239 -7.17 -0.78 5.00
N ASN A 240 -8.40 -0.29 5.19
CA ASN A 240 -8.62 1.16 5.33
C ASN A 240 -7.96 1.66 6.65
N PRO A 241 -7.09 2.69 6.59
CA PRO A 241 -6.30 3.17 7.73
C PRO A 241 -7.13 3.64 8.94
N TRP A 242 -8.38 4.08 8.73
CA TRP A 242 -9.24 4.57 9.80
C TRP A 242 -10.24 3.52 10.28
N LEU A 243 -10.82 2.75 9.36
CA LEU A 243 -11.78 1.71 9.73
C LEU A 243 -11.12 0.49 10.37
N LYS A 244 -9.87 0.22 9.98
CA LYS A 244 -9.06 -0.87 10.54
C LYS A 244 -7.79 -0.34 11.23
N ARG A 245 -7.93 0.76 11.97
CA ARG A 245 -6.79 1.49 12.57
C ARG A 245 -5.83 0.60 13.35
N THR A 246 -6.31 -0.24 14.27
CA THR A 246 -5.44 -1.12 15.06
C THR A 246 -4.62 -2.09 14.19
N ALA A 247 -5.24 -2.64 13.14
CA ALA A 247 -4.55 -3.53 12.20
C ALA A 247 -3.56 -2.75 11.33
N TRP A 248 -3.94 -1.56 10.84
CA TRP A 248 -3.05 -0.67 10.08
C TRP A 248 -1.82 -0.27 10.90
N ASP A 249 -2.04 0.24 12.11
CA ASP A 249 -1.00 0.70 13.04
C ASP A 249 -0.07 -0.44 13.49
N ALA A 250 -0.49 -1.70 13.40
CA ALA A 250 0.34 -2.87 13.65
C ALA A 250 1.34 -3.14 12.51
N TRP A 251 0.96 -2.85 11.26
CA TRP A 251 1.80 -3.12 10.08
C TRP A 251 2.62 -1.91 9.64
N VAL A 252 1.99 -0.74 9.55
CA VAL A 252 2.60 0.47 8.99
C VAL A 252 3.29 1.24 10.11
N LYS A 253 4.62 1.08 10.17
CA LYS A 253 5.49 1.68 11.18
C LYS A 253 6.46 2.67 10.55
N ASN A 254 6.74 3.75 11.26
CA ASN A 254 7.79 4.69 10.90
C ASN A 254 9.18 4.14 11.29
N PHE A 255 10.23 4.93 11.05
CA PHE A 255 11.62 4.53 11.34
C PHE A 255 11.94 4.30 12.82
N ARG A 256 11.05 4.71 13.74
CA ARG A 256 11.16 4.49 15.20
C ARG A 256 10.33 3.31 15.69
N ASP A 257 9.81 2.49 14.77
CA ASP A 257 8.91 1.36 15.06
C ASP A 257 7.59 1.78 15.74
N GLN A 258 7.16 3.03 15.53
CA GLN A 258 5.89 3.57 16.01
C GLN A 258 4.87 3.62 14.86
N PRO A 259 3.55 3.57 15.13
CA PRO A 259 2.54 3.75 14.09
C PRO A 259 2.82 4.98 13.22
N ASP A 260 2.81 4.80 11.90
CA ASP A 260 3.11 5.88 10.95
C ASP A 260 1.87 6.74 10.67
N GLU A 261 1.74 7.83 11.42
CA GLU A 261 0.62 8.76 11.28
C GLU A 261 0.61 9.48 9.93
N GLU A 262 1.77 9.87 9.39
CA GLU A 262 1.86 10.53 8.09
C GLU A 262 1.34 9.61 6.97
N ALA A 263 1.70 8.33 7.01
CA ALA A 263 1.20 7.35 6.03
C ALA A 263 -0.31 7.13 6.16
N ARG A 264 -0.82 7.10 7.40
CA ARG A 264 -2.24 6.95 7.68
C ARG A 264 -3.05 8.12 7.13
N GLU A 265 -2.62 9.34 7.42
CA GLU A 265 -3.25 10.58 6.96
C GLU A 265 -3.18 10.73 5.45
N MET A 266 -2.02 10.44 4.85
CA MET A 266 -1.84 10.49 3.39
C MET A 266 -2.81 9.56 2.66
N VAL A 267 -2.88 8.28 3.05
CA VAL A 267 -3.78 7.31 2.41
C VAL A 267 -5.24 7.69 2.65
N ASN A 268 -5.59 8.15 3.86
CA ASN A 268 -6.95 8.65 4.11
C ASN A 268 -7.29 9.88 3.26
N GLY A 269 -6.34 10.78 3.05
CA GLY A 269 -6.50 11.95 2.20
C GLY A 269 -6.79 11.56 0.75
N TRP A 270 -6.10 10.55 0.21
CA TRP A 270 -6.38 10.00 -1.12
C TRP A 270 -7.81 9.42 -1.19
N LEU A 271 -8.18 8.58 -0.22
CA LEU A 271 -9.52 7.98 -0.17
C LEU A 271 -10.63 9.02 -0.03
N THR A 272 -10.43 10.01 0.82
CA THR A 272 -11.39 11.10 1.06
C THR A 272 -11.55 11.97 -0.19
N ARG A 273 -10.44 12.33 -0.86
CA ARG A 273 -10.47 13.07 -2.13
C ARG A 273 -11.26 12.31 -3.20
N GLN A 274 -11.03 11.02 -3.34
CA GLN A 274 -11.77 10.19 -4.29
C GLN A 274 -13.25 10.12 -3.95
N LEU A 275 -13.59 9.93 -2.67
CA LEU A 275 -14.98 9.86 -2.21
C LEU A 275 -15.76 11.16 -2.45
N ILE A 276 -15.14 12.31 -2.17
CA ILE A 276 -15.73 13.63 -2.47
C ILE A 276 -15.92 13.80 -3.98
N THR A 277 -14.91 13.42 -4.77
CA THR A 277 -14.97 13.51 -6.23
C THR A 277 -16.12 12.68 -6.80
N ASP A 278 -16.24 11.42 -6.37
CA ASP A 278 -17.33 10.54 -6.80
C ASP A 278 -18.70 11.05 -6.35
N PHE A 279 -18.80 11.59 -5.13
CA PHE A 279 -20.06 12.14 -4.63
C PHE A 279 -20.57 13.27 -5.55
N PHE A 280 -19.72 14.24 -5.88
CA PHE A 280 -20.13 15.33 -6.76
C PHE A 280 -20.26 14.92 -8.23
N ALA A 281 -19.52 13.91 -8.70
CA ALA A 281 -19.62 13.44 -10.07
C ALA A 281 -20.85 12.54 -10.33
N LEU A 282 -21.25 11.71 -9.36
CA LEU A 282 -22.30 10.71 -9.53
C LEU A 282 -23.63 11.10 -8.89
N LEU A 283 -23.60 11.86 -7.79
CA LEU A 283 -24.76 12.10 -6.93
C LEU A 283 -25.23 13.56 -6.93
N SER A 284 -24.64 14.43 -7.75
CA SER A 284 -25.16 15.77 -8.01
C SER A 284 -26.23 15.75 -9.10
N SER A 285 -27.28 16.56 -8.92
CA SER A 285 -28.56 16.42 -9.62
C SER A 285 -28.57 16.74 -11.12
N ASP A 286 -27.47 17.20 -11.73
CA ASP A 286 -27.52 17.79 -13.07
C ASP A 286 -26.61 17.10 -14.11
N GLY A 287 -25.89 16.02 -13.75
CA GLY A 287 -24.95 15.34 -14.66
C GLY A 287 -23.75 16.21 -15.12
N GLN A 288 -23.82 17.52 -14.89
CA GLN A 288 -22.70 18.45 -14.81
C GLN A 288 -22.23 18.42 -13.36
N ALA A 289 -21.05 17.84 -13.11
CA ALA A 289 -20.46 17.90 -11.78
C ALA A 289 -20.42 19.39 -11.34
N ASP A 290 -21.03 19.73 -10.20
CA ASP A 290 -20.88 21.08 -9.61
C ASP A 290 -19.43 21.26 -9.19
N GLN A 291 -18.60 21.62 -10.18
CA GLN A 291 -17.16 21.69 -10.05
C GLN A 291 -16.76 22.74 -9.02
N ARG A 292 -17.62 23.74 -8.77
CA ARG A 292 -17.39 24.81 -7.80
C ARG A 292 -17.52 24.27 -6.38
N ARG A 293 -18.60 23.53 -6.09
CA ARG A 293 -18.77 22.85 -4.79
C ARG A 293 -17.72 21.77 -4.58
N LEU A 294 -17.43 20.95 -5.60
CA LEU A 294 -16.36 19.97 -5.55
C LEU A 294 -15.01 20.62 -5.19
N ASN A 295 -14.59 21.64 -5.95
CA ASN A 295 -13.32 22.33 -5.72
C ASN A 295 -13.27 22.98 -4.33
N TYR A 296 -14.40 23.49 -3.83
CA TYR A 296 -14.49 24.05 -2.49
C TYR A 296 -14.17 23.00 -1.42
N TRP A 297 -14.85 21.84 -1.45
CA TRP A 297 -14.65 20.78 -0.46
C TRP A 297 -13.29 20.10 -0.55
N LEU A 298 -12.70 20.02 -1.76
CA LEU A 298 -11.36 19.48 -1.94
C LEU A 298 -10.25 20.28 -1.22
N ARG A 299 -10.51 21.53 -0.83
CA ARG A 299 -9.60 22.36 0.00
C ARG A 299 -9.47 21.82 1.42
N PHE A 300 -10.50 21.16 1.93
CA PHE A 300 -10.61 20.69 3.31
C PHE A 300 -10.21 19.23 3.51
N VAL A 301 -9.81 18.51 2.45
CA VAL A 301 -9.39 17.09 2.56
C VAL A 301 -8.37 16.85 3.68
N PRO A 302 -7.33 17.70 3.89
CA PRO A 302 -6.39 17.52 4.99
C PRO A 302 -7.02 17.65 6.39
N ASP A 303 -8.10 18.41 6.52
CA ASP A 303 -8.76 18.72 7.79
C ASP A 303 -9.91 17.75 8.12
N ILE A 304 -10.29 16.89 7.18
CA ILE A 304 -11.34 15.88 7.38
C ILE A 304 -10.79 14.73 8.21
N GLU A 305 -11.35 14.59 9.41
CA GLU A 305 -11.00 13.53 10.35
C GLU A 305 -11.59 12.18 9.91
N GLY A 306 -10.71 11.22 9.66
CA GLY A 306 -11.09 9.87 9.26
C GLY A 306 -11.73 9.78 7.89
N THR A 307 -12.41 8.66 7.63
CA THR A 307 -13.16 8.47 6.40
C THR A 307 -14.57 9.06 6.54
N PRO A 308 -15.02 9.94 5.61
CA PRO A 308 -16.37 10.52 5.61
C PRO A 308 -17.48 9.48 5.52
N TRP A 309 -18.69 9.86 5.90
CA TRP A 309 -19.90 9.06 5.68
C TRP A 309 -20.63 9.46 4.41
N LEU A 310 -21.19 8.46 3.72
CA LEU A 310 -22.12 8.65 2.61
C LEU A 310 -23.50 8.14 3.02
N ALA A 311 -24.47 9.05 3.09
CA ALA A 311 -25.87 8.71 3.23
C ALA A 311 -26.53 8.69 1.85
N LEU A 312 -26.87 7.51 1.35
CA LEU A 312 -27.40 7.34 -0.01
C LEU A 312 -28.91 7.16 -0.02
N GLY A 313 -29.58 7.86 -0.93
CA GLY A 313 -31.00 7.69 -1.23
C GLY A 313 -31.28 6.38 -2.00
N PRO A 314 -32.57 6.03 -2.15
CA PRO A 314 -33.00 4.80 -2.83
C PRO A 314 -32.40 4.59 -4.22
N ASP A 315 -32.29 5.65 -5.04
CA ASP A 315 -31.80 5.54 -6.42
C ASP A 315 -30.31 5.14 -6.43
N ALA A 316 -29.50 5.85 -5.65
CA ALA A 316 -28.07 5.58 -5.54
C ALA A 316 -27.77 4.24 -4.85
N MET A 317 -28.59 3.83 -3.88
CA MET A 317 -28.45 2.54 -3.21
C MET A 317 -28.76 1.35 -4.14
N ARG A 318 -29.78 1.46 -4.99
CA ARG A 318 -30.25 0.36 -5.85
C ARG A 318 -29.58 0.32 -7.22
N ASN A 319 -28.94 1.41 -7.65
CA ASN A 319 -28.30 1.47 -8.95
C ASN A 319 -27.11 0.49 -9.03
N ASN A 320 -27.22 -0.50 -9.91
CA ASN A 320 -26.23 -1.56 -10.08
C ASN A 320 -25.20 -1.28 -11.19
N SER A 321 -25.18 -0.09 -11.77
CA SER A 321 -24.12 0.30 -12.70
C SER A 321 -22.75 0.29 -11.99
N LYS A 322 -21.69 0.05 -12.78
CA LYS A 322 -20.31 -0.05 -12.27
C LYS A 322 -19.91 1.15 -11.38
N PRO A 323 -20.15 2.43 -11.76
CA PRO A 323 -19.76 3.57 -10.94
C PRO A 323 -20.42 3.59 -9.55
N TYR A 324 -21.70 3.24 -9.46
CA TYR A 324 -22.44 3.21 -8.20
C TYR A 324 -22.03 2.02 -7.31
N ARG A 325 -21.71 0.85 -7.88
CA ARG A 325 -21.14 -0.27 -7.13
C ARG A 325 -19.80 0.10 -6.52
N GLU A 326 -18.92 0.68 -7.34
CA GLU A 326 -17.59 1.13 -6.90
C GLU A 326 -17.66 2.20 -5.81
N LEU A 327 -18.57 3.17 -5.93
CA LEU A 327 -18.81 4.18 -4.89
C LEU A 327 -19.19 3.51 -3.55
N ARG A 328 -20.15 2.57 -3.58
CA ARG A 328 -20.57 1.85 -2.36
C ARG A 328 -19.45 0.99 -1.78
N ASP A 329 -18.63 0.37 -2.64
CA ASP A 329 -17.49 -0.43 -2.22
C ASP A 329 -16.41 0.44 -1.55
N ARG A 330 -16.11 1.63 -2.11
CA ARG A 330 -15.17 2.59 -1.51
C ARG A 330 -15.68 3.17 -0.19
N ALA A 331 -17.00 3.39 -0.07
CA ALA A 331 -17.65 3.89 1.14
C ALA A 331 -17.93 2.81 2.19
N ARG A 332 -17.55 1.55 1.94
CA ARG A 332 -17.87 0.41 2.83
C ARG A 332 -17.39 0.69 4.26
N GLY A 333 -18.28 0.45 5.22
CA GLY A 333 -18.05 0.76 6.65
C GLY A 333 -18.38 2.20 7.06
N ARG A 334 -18.65 3.09 6.10
CA ARG A 334 -19.17 4.45 6.31
C ARG A 334 -20.41 4.77 5.45
N LEU A 335 -20.98 3.75 4.83
CA LEU A 335 -22.18 3.85 4.01
C LEU A 335 -23.43 3.77 4.90
N LEU A 336 -24.33 4.74 4.76
CA LEU A 336 -25.61 4.82 5.44
C LEU A 336 -26.73 4.85 4.39
N ARG A 337 -27.87 4.23 4.70
CA ARG A 337 -29.10 4.41 3.94
C ARG A 337 -29.81 5.68 4.41
N LEU A 338 -30.19 6.54 3.49
CA LEU A 338 -30.99 7.73 3.80
C LEU A 338 -32.45 7.33 3.96
N ASP A 339 -32.95 7.41 5.19
CA ASP A 339 -34.35 7.17 5.52
C ASP A 339 -35.16 8.47 5.34
N ASN A 340 -36.39 8.33 4.85
CA ASN A 340 -37.29 9.44 4.54
C ASN A 340 -36.61 10.53 3.68
N PRO A 341 -36.03 10.16 2.52
CA PRO A 341 -35.16 11.05 1.74
C PRO A 341 -35.92 12.22 1.09
N GLY A 342 -37.25 12.26 1.17
CA GLY A 342 -38.09 13.18 0.39
C GLY A 342 -38.04 12.80 -1.09
N ALA A 343 -37.00 13.23 -1.81
CA ALA A 343 -36.72 12.80 -3.18
C ALA A 343 -35.80 11.57 -3.21
N SER A 344 -36.04 10.64 -4.13
CA SER A 344 -35.30 9.36 -4.22
C SER A 344 -33.81 9.51 -4.59
N ASN A 345 -33.46 10.63 -5.23
CA ASN A 345 -32.11 11.00 -5.64
C ASN A 345 -31.37 11.84 -4.58
N ASN A 346 -31.97 12.09 -3.40
CA ASN A 346 -31.27 12.79 -2.34
C ASN A 346 -30.18 11.92 -1.74
N ASN A 347 -28.99 12.51 -1.62
CA ASN A 347 -27.83 11.90 -0.99
C ASN A 347 -27.17 12.95 -0.10
N ALA A 348 -26.43 12.52 0.92
CA ALA A 348 -25.64 13.39 1.76
C ALA A 348 -24.23 12.85 1.96
N PHE A 349 -23.29 13.78 2.05
CA PHE A 349 -21.90 13.56 2.40
C PHE A 349 -21.66 14.20 3.77
N ILE A 350 -21.21 13.43 4.74
CA ILE A 350 -21.04 13.87 6.13
C ILE A 350 -19.56 13.79 6.49
N MET A 351 -19.01 14.89 6.97
CA MET A 351 -17.59 15.00 7.34
C MET A 351 -17.43 15.56 8.75
N LYS A 352 -16.46 15.04 9.49
CA LYS A 352 -16.03 15.59 10.78
C LYS A 352 -14.76 16.40 10.55
N MET A 353 -14.73 17.63 11.06
CA MET A 353 -13.58 18.52 10.99
C MET A 353 -13.48 19.30 12.31
N GLY A 354 -12.49 18.95 13.15
CA GLY A 354 -12.36 19.52 14.48
C GLY A 354 -13.62 19.31 15.32
N GLU A 355 -14.13 20.38 15.92
CA GLU A 355 -15.33 20.37 16.76
C GLU A 355 -16.64 20.48 15.96
N ARG A 356 -16.60 20.22 14.65
CA ARG A 356 -17.75 20.34 13.75
C ARG A 356 -18.04 19.06 13.01
N LEU A 357 -19.34 18.80 12.83
CA LEU A 357 -19.87 17.82 11.90
C LEU A 357 -20.62 18.56 10.80
N ILE A 358 -20.23 18.34 9.55
CA ILE A 358 -20.76 19.06 8.39
C ILE A 358 -21.49 18.08 7.48
N VAL A 359 -22.70 18.44 7.06
CA VAL A 359 -23.55 17.67 6.16
C VAL A 359 -23.77 18.44 4.87
N GLU A 360 -23.34 17.83 3.78
CA GLU A 360 -23.46 18.37 2.42
C GLU A 360 -24.42 17.51 1.59
N PHE A 361 -25.46 18.12 1.01
CA PHE A 361 -26.47 17.40 0.23
C PHE A 361 -26.18 17.43 -1.27
N GLY A 362 -26.32 16.31 -1.98
CA GLY A 362 -25.94 16.19 -3.40
C GLY A 362 -26.79 17.03 -4.36
N VAL A 363 -28.07 17.21 -4.06
CA VAL A 363 -29.02 17.91 -4.95
C VAL A 363 -28.87 19.44 -4.84
N THR A 364 -28.81 20.10 -5.99
CA THR A 364 -28.69 21.56 -6.13
C THR A 364 -29.85 22.27 -5.43
N GLY A 365 -29.57 23.37 -4.72
CA GLY A 365 -30.57 24.12 -3.95
C GLY A 365 -30.75 23.69 -2.49
N HIS A 366 -30.13 22.59 -2.06
CA HIS A 366 -30.02 22.29 -0.63
C HIS A 366 -28.90 23.10 0.06
N ALA A 367 -29.17 23.45 1.32
CA ALA A 367 -28.18 24.06 2.20
C ALA A 367 -27.16 23.01 2.69
N CYS A 368 -25.95 23.45 2.97
CA CYS A 368 -24.98 22.76 3.81
C CYS A 368 -25.37 22.97 5.29
N TYR A 369 -25.24 21.96 6.13
CA TYR A 369 -25.56 22.06 7.56
C TYR A 369 -24.31 21.82 8.40
N ILE A 370 -24.12 22.63 9.43
CA ILE A 370 -22.94 22.60 10.30
C ILE A 370 -23.40 22.46 11.75
N TYR A 371 -22.91 21.43 12.42
CA TYR A 371 -23.27 21.06 13.78
C TYR A 371 -22.03 21.04 14.68
N PRO A 372 -22.16 21.27 15.99
CA PRO A 372 -21.15 20.82 16.95
C PRO A 372 -20.92 19.32 16.83
N SER A 373 -19.69 18.85 16.92
CA SER A 373 -19.39 17.41 16.96
C SER A 373 -19.65 16.80 18.34
N THR A 374 -19.82 17.63 19.37
CA THR A 374 -20.01 17.21 20.76
C THR A 374 -21.03 18.12 21.45
N PRO A 375 -22.17 17.58 21.94
CA PRO A 375 -22.62 16.19 21.72
C PRO A 375 -22.89 15.92 20.23
N VAL A 376 -22.79 14.65 19.81
CA VAL A 376 -23.05 14.28 18.40
C VAL A 376 -24.53 14.56 18.09
N PRO A 377 -24.85 15.30 17.00
CA PRO A 377 -26.20 15.82 16.76
C PRO A 377 -27.21 14.73 16.35
N PHE A 378 -26.73 13.61 15.81
CA PHE A 378 -27.54 12.47 15.36
C PHE A 378 -26.68 11.20 15.30
N LYS A 379 -27.32 10.03 15.31
CA LYS A 379 -26.60 8.74 15.33
C LYS A 379 -25.94 8.47 13.98
N LEU A 380 -24.62 8.40 13.99
CA LEU A 380 -23.79 7.93 12.86
C LEU A 380 -23.44 6.44 12.95
N GLU A 381 -23.88 5.81 14.03
CA GLU A 381 -23.72 4.39 14.33
C GLU A 381 -24.98 3.65 13.85
N GLY A 382 -24.86 2.85 12.79
CA GLY A 382 -25.98 2.09 12.24
C GLY A 382 -25.90 1.92 10.72
N LEU A 383 -27.00 1.41 10.15
CA LEU A 383 -27.15 1.21 8.70
C LEU A 383 -27.96 2.31 8.01
N SER A 384 -28.60 3.21 8.77
CA SER A 384 -29.44 4.27 8.20
C SER A 384 -29.42 5.56 9.02
N ILE A 385 -29.83 6.64 8.37
CA ILE A 385 -29.91 7.98 8.96
C ILE A 385 -31.11 8.74 8.37
N SER A 386 -31.83 9.48 9.21
CA SER A 386 -33.01 10.27 8.81
C SER A 386 -32.61 11.61 8.19
N LEU A 387 -33.26 11.98 7.08
CA LEU A 387 -33.09 13.31 6.48
C LEU A 387 -33.45 14.45 7.45
N ASN A 388 -34.49 14.26 8.28
CA ASN A 388 -34.97 15.29 9.19
C ASN A 388 -33.94 15.61 10.28
N ASP A 389 -33.26 14.58 10.78
CA ASP A 389 -32.21 14.73 11.79
C ASP A 389 -31.05 15.56 11.21
N MET A 390 -30.64 15.26 9.98
CA MET A 390 -29.58 15.96 9.26
C MET A 390 -29.95 17.37 8.75
N LYS A 391 -31.22 17.77 8.86
CA LYS A 391 -31.70 19.13 8.51
C LYS A 391 -32.20 19.90 9.73
N ASN A 392 -31.97 19.38 10.93
CA ASN A 392 -32.49 20.00 12.14
C ASN A 392 -31.72 21.29 12.48
N LYS A 393 -32.33 22.44 12.19
CA LYS A 393 -31.75 23.77 12.43
C LYS A 393 -31.71 24.18 13.90
N SER A 394 -32.39 23.46 14.80
CA SER A 394 -32.27 23.74 16.24
C SER A 394 -30.94 23.24 16.80
N LEU A 395 -30.26 22.33 16.10
CA LEU A 395 -29.01 21.70 16.53
C LEU A 395 -27.78 22.30 15.83
N GLY A 396 -27.96 23.12 14.80
CA GLY A 396 -26.86 23.62 13.98
C GLY A 396 -27.27 24.73 13.01
N GLU A 397 -26.28 25.24 12.28
CA GLU A 397 -26.45 26.31 11.30
C GLU A 397 -26.63 25.74 9.89
N SER A 398 -27.38 26.44 9.02
CA SER A 398 -27.54 26.07 7.61
C SER A 398 -27.02 27.17 6.68
N LEU A 399 -26.12 26.83 5.75
CA LEU A 399 -25.52 27.75 4.78
C LEU A 399 -25.98 27.42 3.36
N ARG A 400 -26.31 28.44 2.57
CA ARG A 400 -26.82 28.27 1.20
C ARG A 400 -25.71 28.43 0.16
N HIS A 401 -25.72 27.57 -0.86
CA HIS A 401 -24.87 27.65 -2.05
C HIS A 401 -25.39 28.69 -3.05
N ALA A 402 -25.66 29.91 -2.59
CA ALA A 402 -26.20 30.98 -3.41
C ALA A 402 -25.32 32.22 -3.28
N ASP A 403 -24.90 32.75 -4.43
CA ASP A 403 -24.18 34.01 -4.46
C ASP A 403 -25.14 35.17 -4.16
N GLY A 404 -24.67 36.07 -3.31
CA GLY A 404 -25.31 37.35 -3.07
C GLY A 404 -24.31 38.48 -3.29
N HIS A 405 -24.26 39.45 -2.37
CA HIS A 405 -23.22 40.49 -2.38
C HIS A 405 -21.80 39.93 -2.20
N ILE A 406 -21.69 38.71 -1.66
CA ILE A 406 -20.44 37.95 -1.55
C ILE A 406 -20.66 36.54 -2.08
N LEU A 407 -19.58 35.96 -2.62
CA LEU A 407 -19.56 34.58 -3.08
C LEU A 407 -19.89 33.63 -1.92
N TRP A 408 -20.68 32.60 -2.17
CA TRP A 408 -21.09 31.66 -1.12
C TRP A 408 -19.89 30.99 -0.42
N GLU A 409 -18.78 30.74 -1.11
CA GLU A 409 -17.57 30.16 -0.52
C GLU A 409 -16.99 31.05 0.57
N ARG A 410 -17.06 32.39 0.40
CA ARG A 410 -16.59 33.33 1.43
C ARG A 410 -17.49 33.30 2.67
N ASN A 411 -18.78 33.07 2.48
CA ASN A 411 -19.70 32.86 3.61
C ASN A 411 -19.36 31.57 4.35
N PHE A 412 -19.10 30.49 3.62
CA PHE A 412 -18.74 29.23 4.24
C PHE A 412 -17.38 29.31 4.94
N ASP A 413 -16.37 29.91 4.31
CA ASP A 413 -15.04 30.11 4.91
C ASP A 413 -15.14 30.85 6.26
N ARG A 414 -16.03 31.86 6.37
CA ARG A 414 -16.25 32.61 7.63
C ARG A 414 -16.83 31.76 8.77
N VAL A 415 -17.59 30.72 8.45
CA VAL A 415 -18.21 29.84 9.45
C VAL A 415 -17.34 28.61 9.71
N ILE A 416 -16.71 28.06 8.68
CA ILE A 416 -15.96 26.82 8.79
C ILE A 416 -14.55 27.07 9.35
N PHE A 417 -13.79 28.04 8.81
CA PHE A 417 -12.39 28.22 9.22
C PHE A 417 -12.17 28.51 10.71
N PRO A 418 -12.95 29.36 11.38
CA PRO A 418 -12.75 29.61 12.82
C PRO A 418 -12.98 28.36 13.68
N ASN A 419 -13.74 27.39 13.17
CA ASN A 419 -14.23 26.26 13.94
C ASN A 419 -13.53 24.93 13.62
N VAL A 420 -12.74 24.88 12.55
CA VAL A 420 -12.04 23.66 12.10
C VAL A 420 -10.64 23.53 12.73
N GLY A 421 -10.22 24.44 13.61
CA GLY A 421 -8.89 24.38 14.20
C GLY A 421 -7.80 24.39 13.12
N TYR A 422 -8.05 25.11 12.02
CA TYR A 422 -7.27 25.12 10.80
C TYR A 422 -5.79 25.30 11.13
N SER A 423 -5.06 24.18 11.12
CA SER A 423 -3.62 24.21 11.30
C SER A 423 -3.07 24.82 10.03
N SER A 424 -2.49 26.00 10.14
CA SER A 424 -1.90 26.76 9.05
C SER A 424 -0.63 26.06 8.52
N PHE A 425 -0.75 24.83 8.03
CA PHE A 425 0.25 24.26 7.15
C PHE A 425 0.10 24.90 5.78
N THR A 426 0.80 26.03 5.67
CA THR A 426 1.15 26.74 4.44
C THR A 426 0.01 27.47 3.74
N THR A 427 -0.05 28.77 4.04
CA THR A 427 -0.13 29.79 2.98
C THR A 427 1.11 29.71 2.07
N SER A 428 1.44 28.53 1.53
CA SER A 428 1.93 28.50 0.17
C SER A 428 0.67 28.66 -0.64
N ARG A 429 0.40 29.87 -1.13
CA ARG A 429 -0.36 30.00 -2.37
C ARG A 429 0.20 28.94 -3.30
N PRO A 430 -0.56 27.89 -3.68
CA PRO A 430 -0.15 27.15 -4.83
C PRO A 430 -0.23 28.18 -5.95
N LYS A 431 0.90 28.58 -6.52
CA LYS A 431 0.92 28.86 -7.97
C LYS A 431 0.72 27.53 -8.70
N ALA A 432 -0.29 26.76 -8.32
CA ALA A 432 -0.75 25.59 -9.05
C ALA A 432 -2.00 26.07 -9.77
N LYS A 433 -1.85 26.23 -11.08
CA LYS A 433 -3.00 26.24 -11.99
C LYS A 433 -3.87 25.01 -11.63
N PRO A 434 -5.20 25.12 -11.60
CA PRO A 434 -6.06 24.00 -11.27
C PRO A 434 -5.84 22.89 -12.32
N GLN A 435 -5.18 21.81 -11.91
CA GLN A 435 -5.20 20.55 -12.62
C GLN A 435 -6.46 19.81 -12.15
N ALA A 436 -7.55 20.09 -12.85
CA ALA A 436 -8.76 19.30 -12.80
C ALA A 436 -8.52 17.96 -13.53
N ALA A 437 -9.03 16.89 -12.93
CA ALA A 437 -9.46 15.66 -13.59
C ALA A 437 -8.50 15.06 -14.63
N GLN A 438 -7.59 14.20 -14.19
CA GLN A 438 -7.08 13.14 -15.07
C GLN A 438 -8.07 11.97 -15.02
N ASN A 439 -8.51 11.54 -16.20
CA ASN A 439 -9.42 10.44 -16.51
C ASN A 439 -10.91 10.78 -16.76
N ALA A 440 -11.19 11.93 -17.35
CA ALA A 440 -12.36 12.11 -18.21
C ALA A 440 -11.88 12.67 -19.55
N GLY A 441 -12.33 12.12 -20.68
CA GLY A 441 -11.93 12.58 -22.01
C GLY A 441 -12.03 14.10 -22.11
N HIS A 442 -10.90 14.76 -22.43
CA HIS A 442 -10.83 16.23 -22.45
C HIS A 442 -11.91 16.79 -23.37
N ASN A 443 -12.86 17.53 -22.80
CA ASN A 443 -13.85 18.29 -23.56
C ASN A 443 -13.12 19.38 -24.37
N PHE A 444 -13.45 19.57 -25.65
CA PHE A 444 -12.75 20.48 -26.57
C PHE A 444 -12.69 21.94 -26.09
N SER A 445 -13.64 22.36 -25.25
CA SER A 445 -13.59 23.68 -24.58
C SER A 445 -12.36 23.83 -23.66
N TYR A 446 -11.91 22.75 -23.03
CA TYR A 446 -10.68 22.74 -22.25
C TYR A 446 -9.44 22.89 -23.15
N VAL A 447 -9.43 22.21 -24.29
CA VAL A 447 -8.33 22.31 -25.26
C VAL A 447 -8.20 23.75 -25.78
N GLU A 448 -9.32 24.38 -26.13
CA GLU A 448 -9.36 25.79 -26.53
C GLU A 448 -8.78 26.73 -25.45
N GLN A 449 -9.25 26.59 -24.20
CA GLN A 449 -8.74 27.40 -23.09
C GLN A 449 -7.26 27.14 -22.78
N TYR A 450 -6.80 25.91 -22.99
CA TYR A 450 -5.40 25.54 -22.81
C TYR A 450 -4.51 26.18 -23.87
N VAL A 451 -4.80 25.97 -25.16
CA VAL A 451 -3.95 26.46 -26.27
C VAL A 451 -3.96 27.99 -26.36
N LYS A 452 -5.06 28.64 -25.95
CA LYS A 452 -5.15 30.10 -25.83
C LYS A 452 -4.13 30.69 -24.85
N LYS A 453 -3.73 29.96 -23.80
CA LYS A 453 -2.67 30.39 -22.86
C LYS A 453 -1.29 30.49 -23.52
N PHE A 454 -1.10 29.80 -24.64
CA PHE A 454 0.12 29.83 -25.44
C PHE A 454 -0.03 30.71 -26.70
N SER A 455 -1.09 31.53 -26.76
CA SER A 455 -1.43 32.36 -27.93
C SER A 455 -1.62 31.57 -29.23
N ILE A 456 -2.00 30.29 -29.11
CA ILE A 456 -2.29 29.41 -30.25
C ILE A 456 -3.79 29.48 -30.54
N ARG A 457 -4.16 29.55 -31.82
CA ARG A 457 -5.56 29.57 -32.27
C ARG A 457 -6.12 28.17 -32.45
N SER A 458 -7.41 28.01 -32.21
CA SER A 458 -8.17 26.78 -32.50
C SER A 458 -9.40 27.07 -33.34
N GLU A 459 -9.86 26.07 -34.09
CA GLU A 459 -11.08 26.11 -34.90
C GLU A 459 -11.92 24.87 -34.64
N ASP A 460 -13.20 25.05 -34.34
CA ASP A 460 -14.13 23.94 -34.11
C ASP A 460 -15.04 23.72 -35.32
N HIS A 461 -14.73 22.70 -36.12
CA HIS A 461 -15.54 22.31 -37.29
C HIS A 461 -16.27 20.97 -37.08
N ARG A 462 -16.43 20.51 -35.84
CA ARG A 462 -17.01 19.19 -35.51
C ARG A 462 -18.42 18.91 -36.06
N PRO A 463 -19.32 19.89 -36.30
CA PRO A 463 -20.60 19.60 -36.94
C PRO A 463 -20.48 18.87 -38.29
N ASN A 464 -19.34 19.02 -39.01
CA ASN A 464 -19.07 18.35 -40.29
C ASN A 464 -17.58 17.95 -40.45
N GLY A 465 -16.83 17.77 -39.35
CA GLY A 465 -15.37 17.74 -39.41
C GLY A 465 -14.68 17.45 -38.08
N ALA A 466 -13.59 18.15 -37.80
CA ALA A 466 -12.74 17.93 -36.62
C ALA A 466 -12.49 19.25 -35.89
N PHE A 467 -12.06 19.16 -34.62
CA PHE A 467 -11.50 20.29 -33.89
C PHE A 467 -10.01 20.43 -34.23
N TRP A 468 -9.58 21.64 -34.58
CA TRP A 468 -8.23 21.96 -35.01
C TRP A 468 -7.53 22.90 -34.03
N VAL A 469 -6.26 22.63 -33.76
CA VAL A 469 -5.32 23.52 -33.07
C VAL A 469 -4.23 23.91 -34.06
N LEU A 470 -4.18 25.19 -34.43
CA LEU A 470 -3.32 25.72 -35.49
C LEU A 470 -1.92 26.03 -34.95
N ALA A 471 -1.17 24.98 -34.62
CA ALA A 471 0.22 25.06 -34.18
C ALA A 471 1.12 24.19 -35.05
N LYS A 472 2.33 24.67 -35.35
CA LYS A 472 3.40 23.86 -35.95
C LYS A 472 4.01 22.96 -34.87
N LYS A 473 4.20 21.68 -35.19
CA LYS A 473 4.90 20.74 -34.31
C LYS A 473 6.34 21.23 -34.06
N GLY A 474 6.77 21.20 -32.81
CA GLY A 474 8.08 21.69 -32.34
C GLY A 474 8.10 23.15 -31.91
N LEU A 475 7.01 23.91 -32.09
CA LEU A 475 6.94 25.30 -31.65
C LEU A 475 6.85 25.41 -30.11
N ASN A 476 6.18 24.45 -29.47
CA ASN A 476 6.11 24.35 -28.02
C ASN A 476 5.96 22.87 -27.61
N SER A 477 7.03 22.30 -27.06
CA SER A 477 7.10 20.89 -26.69
C SER A 477 6.10 20.50 -25.59
N GLU A 478 5.72 21.44 -24.71
CA GLU A 478 4.69 21.19 -23.69
C GLU A 478 3.31 21.03 -24.34
N VAL A 479 2.99 21.88 -25.32
CA VAL A 479 1.71 21.82 -26.04
C VAL A 479 1.63 20.57 -26.89
N ASP A 480 2.70 20.21 -27.59
CA ASP A 480 2.74 19.02 -28.45
C ASP A 480 2.54 17.73 -27.62
N ASN A 481 3.26 17.58 -26.51
CA ASN A 481 3.13 16.41 -25.63
C ASN A 481 1.72 16.29 -25.04
N ASN A 482 1.13 17.42 -24.64
CA ASN A 482 -0.23 17.43 -24.11
C ASN A 482 -1.28 17.09 -25.18
N LEU A 483 -1.18 17.67 -26.38
CA LEU A 483 -2.09 17.36 -27.48
C LEU A 483 -1.99 15.88 -27.92
N GLU A 484 -0.79 15.31 -27.99
CA GLU A 484 -0.59 13.88 -28.24
C GLU A 484 -1.23 13.02 -27.14
N SER A 485 -1.02 13.37 -25.86
CA SER A 485 -1.63 12.66 -24.73
C SER A 485 -3.16 12.75 -24.72
N TRP A 486 -3.72 13.79 -25.34
CA TRP A 486 -5.17 13.99 -25.49
C TRP A 486 -5.73 13.35 -26.75
N GLY A 487 -4.90 12.66 -27.55
CA GLY A 487 -5.30 11.93 -28.75
C GLY A 487 -5.47 12.80 -30.00
N PHE A 488 -4.86 13.99 -30.03
CA PHE A 488 -4.78 14.79 -31.26
C PHE A 488 -3.71 14.22 -32.20
N LYS A 489 -4.00 14.24 -33.50
CA LYS A 489 -3.06 13.84 -34.57
C LYS A 489 -2.52 15.08 -35.27
N TYR A 490 -1.23 15.10 -35.58
CA TYR A 490 -0.63 16.20 -36.32
C TYR A 490 -0.82 16.03 -37.83
N LYS A 491 -1.18 17.12 -38.52
CA LYS A 491 -1.17 17.22 -39.98
C LYS A 491 -0.26 18.37 -40.40
N ASP A 492 0.78 18.04 -41.16
CA ASP A 492 1.76 19.03 -41.60
C ASP A 492 1.12 20.15 -42.44
N GLY A 493 1.59 21.38 -42.23
CA GLY A 493 1.06 22.59 -42.85
C GLY A 493 -0.30 23.09 -42.32
N ARG A 494 -0.97 22.36 -41.40
CA ARG A 494 -2.29 22.77 -40.86
C ARG A 494 -2.38 22.77 -39.34
N GLY A 495 -1.79 21.78 -38.66
CA GLY A 495 -1.75 21.70 -37.20
C GLY A 495 -2.33 20.40 -36.65
N TRP A 496 -2.70 20.42 -35.37
CA TRP A 496 -3.18 19.25 -34.63
C TRP A 496 -4.71 19.13 -34.73
N TRP A 497 -5.23 17.91 -34.93
CA TRP A 497 -6.67 17.69 -35.08
C TRP A 497 -7.18 16.47 -34.32
N LYS A 498 -8.46 16.52 -33.94
CA LYS A 498 -9.20 15.41 -33.34
C LYS A 498 -10.68 15.50 -33.71
N GLN A 499 -11.25 14.39 -34.17
CA GLN A 499 -12.67 14.27 -34.53
C GLN A 499 -13.56 14.28 -33.29
#